data_AF-A0A1I0GVU1-F1
#
_entry.id   AF-A0A1I0GVU1-F1
#
_cell.length_a   1.000
_cell.length_b   1.000
_cell.length_c   1.000
_cell.angle_alpha   90.00
_cell.angle_beta   90.00
_cell.angle_gamma   90.00
#
_symmetry.space_group_name_H-M   'P 1'
#
loop_
_entity.id
_entity.type
_entity.pdbx_description
1 polymer ?
#
loop_
_entity_poly.entity_id
_entity_poly.type
_entity_poly.pdbx_seq_one_letter_code
_entity_poly.pdbx_strand_id
1 'polypeptide(L)' 'MNTDNMQLTAIRRYAAGEDATAISRDLGMNDTWARVTVGRIRRADLAESGEDPAAVRAAYGKGGGA' A
#
# COMPACT_ATOMS: atom_id res chain seq x y z
N MET A 1 9.20 3.12 17.06
CA MET A 1 9.18 3.32 15.60
C MET A 1 8.25 4.50 15.33
N ASN A 2 8.68 5.54 14.58
CA ASN A 2 7.79 6.66 14.23
C ASN A 2 6.80 6.22 13.14
N THR A 3 5.62 6.86 13.09
CA THR A 3 4.53 6.57 12.15
C THR A 3 5.02 6.50 10.70
N ASP A 4 5.86 7.44 10.27
CA ASP A 4 6.37 7.49 8.89
C ASP A 4 7.22 6.24 8.54
N ASN A 5 8.03 5.76 9.50
CA ASN A 5 8.81 4.54 9.31
C ASN A 5 7.94 3.30 9.24
N MET A 6 6.82 3.26 9.97
CA MET A 6 5.85 2.17 9.89
C MET A 6 5.12 2.15 8.55
N GLN A 7 4.72 3.32 8.06
CA GLN A 7 4.06 3.47 6.77
C GLN A 7 4.99 3.08 5.62
N LEU A 8 6.25 3.55 5.64
CA LEU A 8 7.26 3.16 4.67
C LEU A 8 7.53 1.64 4.69
N THR A 9 7.59 1.04 5.87
CA THR A 9 7.75 -0.41 6.02
C THR A 9 6.56 -1.16 5.42
N ALA A 10 5.33 -0.71 5.69
CA ALA A 10 4.13 -1.32 5.14
C ALA A 10 4.10 -1.28 3.60
N ILE A 11 4.52 -0.15 3.00
CA ILE A 11 4.61 -0.02 1.54
C ILE A 11 5.61 -0.98 0.94
N ARG A 12 6.83 -1.04 1.49
CA ARG A 12 7.90 -1.89 0.94
C ARG A 12 7.49 -3.36 0.94
N ARG A 13 6.86 -3.81 2.03
CA ARG A 13 6.34 -5.17 2.16
C ARG A 13 5.21 -5.44 1.17
N TYR A 14 4.26 -4.50 1.03
CA TYR A 14 3.17 -4.64 0.07
C TYR A 14 3.67 -4.65 -1.39
N ALA A 15 4.65 -3.81 -1.73
CA ALA A 15 5.30 -3.79 -3.03
C ALA A 15 6.10 -5.07 -3.32
N ALA A 16 6.60 -5.75 -2.28
CA ALA A 16 7.21 -7.07 -2.38
C ALA A 16 6.19 -8.21 -2.53
N GLY A 17 4.89 -7.91 -2.55
CA GLY A 17 3.79 -8.87 -2.73
C GLY A 17 3.26 -9.46 -1.43
N GLU A 18 3.65 -8.94 -0.27
CA GLU A 18 3.10 -9.40 1.01
C GLU A 18 1.64 -8.94 1.20
N ASP A 19 0.86 -9.80 1.85
CA ASP A 19 -0.55 -9.52 2.14
C ASP A 19 -0.72 -8.38 3.16
N ALA A 20 -1.72 -7.52 2.92
CA ALA A 20 -1.96 -6.34 3.74
C ALA A 20 -2.40 -6.67 5.18
N THR A 21 -3.08 -7.81 5.39
CA THR A 21 -3.49 -8.29 6.72
C THR A 21 -2.31 -8.94 7.45
N ALA A 22 -1.37 -9.58 6.74
CA ALA A 22 -0.12 -10.04 7.33
C ALA A 22 0.76 -8.85 7.80
N ILE A 23 0.88 -7.82 6.95
CA ILE A 23 1.63 -6.60 7.27
C ILE A 23 1.00 -5.84 8.46
N SER A 24 -0.33 -5.69 8.48
CA SER A 24 -1.03 -5.00 9.58
C SER A 24 -0.77 -5.71 10.91
N ARG A 25 -0.92 -7.04 10.93
CA ARG A 25 -0.71 -7.88 12.11
C ARG A 25 0.71 -7.78 12.66
N ASP A 26 1.71 -7.84 11.77
CA ASP A 26 3.12 -7.72 12.16
C ASP A 26 3.46 -6.33 12.71
N LEU A 27 2.82 -5.29 12.20
CA LEU A 27 3.00 -3.92 12.67
C LEU A 27 2.15 -3.59 13.92
N GLY A 28 1.36 -4.54 14.43
CA GLY A 28 0.44 -4.32 15.55
C GLY A 28 -0.70 -3.36 15.20
N MET A 29 -1.03 -3.24 13.91
CA MET A 29 -2.05 -2.34 13.38
C MET A 29 -3.27 -3.13 12.91
N ASN A 30 -4.43 -2.47 12.86
CA ASN A 30 -5.62 -3.08 12.29
C ASN A 30 -5.59 -3.05 10.76
N ASP A 31 -6.34 -3.94 10.12
CA ASP A 31 -6.41 -4.06 8.66
C ASP A 31 -6.86 -2.77 7.97
N THR A 32 -7.74 -2.01 8.64
CA THR A 32 -8.20 -0.70 8.17
C THR A 32 -7.03 0.29 8.05
N TRP A 33 -6.12 0.29 9.03
CA TRP A 33 -4.95 1.16 9.03
C TRP A 33 -4.03 0.84 7.85
N ALA A 34 -3.74 -0.44 7.59
CA ALA A 34 -2.88 -0.81 6.47
C ALA A 34 -3.48 -0.40 5.11
N ARG A 35 -4.78 -0.67 4.90
CA ARG A 35 -5.49 -0.27 3.67
C ARG A 35 -5.52 1.24 3.47
N VAL A 36 -5.80 2.00 4.53
CA VAL A 36 -5.84 3.46 4.48
C VAL A 36 -4.45 4.03 4.23
N THR A 37 -3.43 3.53 4.91
CA THR A 37 -2.02 3.95 4.77
C THR A 37 -1.53 3.72 3.35
N VAL A 38 -1.66 2.49 2.84
CA VAL A 38 -1.27 2.14 1.45
C VAL A 38 -2.05 2.99 0.45
N GLY A 39 -3.37 3.17 0.67
CA GLY A 39 -4.21 3.99 -0.20
C GLY A 39 -3.85 5.48 -0.18
N ARG A 40 -3.44 6.05 0.96
CA ARG A 40 -2.98 7.44 1.07
C ARG A 40 -1.69 7.66 0.32
N ILE A 41 -0.73 6.74 0.48
CA ILE A 41 0.59 6.91 -0.13
C ILE A 41 0.51 6.68 -1.64
N ARG A 42 -0.28 5.71 -2.11
CA ARG A 42 -0.55 5.54 -3.54
C ARG A 42 -1.17 6.77 -4.18
N ARG A 43 -2.04 7.49 -3.48
CA ARG A 43 -2.58 8.78 -3.96
C ARG A 43 -1.52 9.89 -3.99
N ALA A 44 -0.63 9.92 -3.01
CA ALA A 44 0.47 10.90 -2.98
C ALA A 44 1.48 10.63 -4.12
N ASP A 45 1.84 9.37 -4.33
CA ASP A 45 2.73 8.90 -5.40
C ASP A 45 2.14 9.18 -6.80
N LEU A 46 0.84 8.92 -7.00
CA LEU A 46 0.13 9.30 -8.23
C LEU A 46 0.12 10.82 -8.46
N ALA A 47 -0.06 11.60 -7.40
CA ALA A 47 -0.05 13.06 -7.51
C ALA A 47 1.33 13.63 -7.82
N GLU A 48 2.40 12.98 -7.33
CA GLU A 48 3.79 13.39 -7.56
C GLU A 48 4.32 12.91 -8.93
N SER A 49 4.01 11.68 -9.33
CA SER A 49 4.44 11.10 -10.61
C SER A 49 3.68 11.64 -11.82
N GLY A 50 2.45 12.13 -11.62
CA GLY A 50 1.55 12.52 -12.71
C GLY A 50 0.99 11.34 -13.50
N GLU A 51 1.15 10.11 -13.01
CA GLU A 51 0.61 8.91 -13.64
C GLU A 51 -0.93 8.91 -13.63
N ASP A 52 -1.54 8.38 -14.69
CA ASP A 52 -2.99 8.21 -14.75
C ASP A 52 -3.44 7.16 -13.70
N PRO A 53 -4.28 7.56 -12.71
CA PRO A 53 -4.79 6.65 -11.69
C PRO A 53 -5.52 5.44 -12.26
N ALA A 54 -6.16 5.57 -13.43
CA ALA A 54 -6.87 4.47 -14.08
C ALA A 54 -5.88 3.43 -14.64
N ALA A 55 -4.80 3.86 -15.28
CA ALA A 55 -3.74 2.99 -15.78
C ALA A 55 -3.04 2.26 -14.64
N VAL A 56 -2.73 2.97 -13.56
CA VAL A 56 -2.11 2.39 -12.36
C VAL A 56 -3.05 1.41 -11.67
N ARG A 57 -4.36 1.68 -11.60
CA ARG A 57 -5.33 0.73 -11.02
C ARG A 57 -5.48 -0.52 -11.88
N ALA A 58 -5.48 -0.38 -13.21
CA ALA A 58 -5.54 -1.51 -14.15
C ALA A 58 -4.31 -2.43 -14.05
N ALA A 59 -3.11 -1.87 -13.87
CA ALA A 59 -1.88 -2.64 -13.68
C ALA A 59 -1.92 -3.53 -12.43
N TYR A 60 -2.46 -3.02 -11.32
CA TYR A 60 -2.57 -3.78 -10.06
C TYR A 60 -3.79 -4.73 -10.05
N GLY A 61 -4.83 -4.46 -10.84
CA GLY A 61 -5.98 -5.35 -11.00
C GLY A 61 -5.65 -6.69 -11.67
N LYS A 62 -4.53 -6.78 -12.40
CA LYS A 62 -4.05 -8.02 -13.03
C LYS A 62 -3.33 -8.99 -12.09
N GLY A 63 -3.00 -8.59 -10.85
CA GLY A 63 -2.25 -9.42 -9.89
C GLY A 63 -3.09 -10.07 -8.78
N GLY A 64 -4.38 -9.77 -8.68
CA GLY A 64 -5.27 -10.24 -7.61
C GLY A 64 -6.29 -11.30 -8.04
N GLY A 65 -5.90 -12.20 -8.95
CA GLY A 65 -6.78 -13.23 -9.50
C GLY A 65 -6.18 -14.62 -9.37
N ALA A 66 -6.29 -15.21 -8.18
CA ALA A 66 -6.55 -16.63 -7.91
C ALA A 66 -6.80 -16.80 -6.40
#